data_AF-A0AA97MXF2-F1
#
_entry.id   AF-A0AA97MXF2-F1
#
_cell.length_a   1.000
_cell.length_b   1.000
_cell.length_c   1.000
_cell.angle_alpha   90.00
_cell.angle_beta   90.00
_cell.angle_gamma   90.00
#
_symmetry.space_group_name_H-M   'P 1'
#
loop_
_entity.id
_entity.type
_entity.pdbx_description
1 polymer ?
#
loop_
_entity_poly.entity_id
_entity_poly.type
_entity_poly.pdbx_seq_one_letter_code
_entity_poly.pdbx_strand_id
1 'polypeptide(L)'
;GPDFGYVHKEPLFDSTASLDSFGNVEVSPPVSVAGKEYPLGRILIGSSFPTSAGRRMTRLVRDFLQAQQVQAPVELFSDWLALGNVNQFVTFVPTSDKKRFRMLLASPAACYRLFREKQKEGQGEATMFKGKGTALVAAGPGATRGHTKRVTINKVLANDVLAQHNHYVQRCIDWNRDILKRELGLLEEDIIDLPALFKLDKQGKAVPYFPNTV
;
A
#
# COMPACT_ATOMS: atom_id res chain seq x y z
N GLY A 1 -32.62 3.08 0.82
CA GLY A 1 -33.77 2.14 0.76
C GLY A 1 -34.23 1.84 2.18
N PRO A 2 -35.14 0.88 2.40
CA PRO A 2 -35.42 0.37 3.74
C PRO A 2 -34.12 -0.09 4.40
N ASP A 3 -33.83 0.39 5.61
CA ASP A 3 -32.64 0.09 6.43
C ASP A 3 -31.28 0.27 5.73
N PHE A 4 -31.21 1.09 4.67
CA PHE A 4 -29.97 1.39 3.94
C PHE A 4 -29.86 2.89 3.67
N GLY A 5 -29.10 3.58 4.51
CA GLY A 5 -28.81 5.01 4.40
C GLY A 5 -27.86 5.33 3.24
N TYR A 6 -27.88 6.58 2.80
CA TYR A 6 -26.98 7.10 1.78
C TYR A 6 -26.43 8.46 2.23
N VAL A 7 -25.13 8.65 2.07
CA VAL A 7 -24.45 9.92 2.31
C VAL A 7 -23.44 10.18 1.22
N HIS A 8 -23.38 11.42 0.76
CA HIS A 8 -22.43 11.87 -0.25
C HIS A 8 -21.92 13.27 0.09
N LYS A 9 -20.69 13.54 -0.32
CA LYS A 9 -20.02 14.84 -0.17
C LYS A 9 -19.39 15.20 -1.51
N GLU A 10 -19.86 16.28 -2.09
CA GLU A 10 -19.39 16.79 -3.38
C GLU A 10 -18.68 18.14 -3.16
N PRO A 11 -17.38 18.24 -3.48
CA PRO A 11 -16.67 19.51 -3.36
C PRO A 11 -17.17 20.51 -4.42
N LEU A 12 -17.44 21.75 -3.99
CA LEU A 12 -17.92 22.82 -4.90
C LEU A 12 -16.79 23.46 -5.72
N PHE A 13 -15.57 23.50 -5.16
CA PHE A 13 -14.44 24.25 -5.73
C PHE A 13 -13.16 23.42 -5.86
N ASP A 14 -12.99 22.39 -5.02
CA ASP A 14 -11.81 21.52 -5.08
C ASP A 14 -11.97 20.47 -6.19
N SER A 15 -10.93 20.27 -7.01
CA SER A 15 -10.88 19.15 -7.94
C SER A 15 -10.71 17.83 -7.20
N THR A 16 -11.47 16.81 -7.58
CA THR A 16 -11.29 15.45 -7.06
C THR A 16 -9.98 14.84 -7.56
N ALA A 17 -9.31 14.09 -6.68
CA ALA A 17 -8.09 13.36 -6.98
C ALA A 17 -8.34 11.85 -6.84
N SER A 18 -7.40 11.03 -7.32
CA SER A 18 -7.47 9.58 -7.12
C SER A 18 -7.57 9.19 -5.63
N LEU A 19 -7.01 10.03 -4.74
CA LEU A 19 -7.06 9.88 -3.28
C LEU A 19 -8.47 10.08 -2.67
N ASP A 20 -9.45 10.62 -3.41
CA ASP A 20 -10.86 10.68 -2.96
C ASP A 20 -11.60 9.34 -3.15
N SER A 21 -10.97 8.36 -3.82
CA SER A 21 -11.52 7.01 -3.95
C SER A 21 -11.52 6.29 -2.61
N PHE A 22 -12.55 5.48 -2.33
CA PHE A 22 -12.68 4.81 -1.03
C PHE A 22 -11.70 3.64 -0.81
N GLY A 23 -10.94 3.21 -1.81
CA GLY A 23 -9.74 2.39 -1.53
C GLY A 23 -8.67 3.14 -0.73
N ASN A 24 -8.78 4.47 -0.62
CA ASN A 24 -7.95 5.33 0.20
C ASN A 24 -8.58 5.66 1.57
N VAL A 25 -9.70 5.02 1.94
CA VAL A 25 -10.36 5.17 3.24
C VAL A 25 -10.52 3.77 3.85
N GLU A 26 -9.72 3.47 4.85
CA GLU A 26 -9.76 2.20 5.58
C GLU A 26 -10.00 2.44 7.07
N VAL A 27 -10.13 1.39 7.87
CA VAL A 27 -10.26 1.49 9.32
C VAL A 27 -9.46 0.40 10.02
N SER A 28 -8.76 0.75 11.09
CA SER A 28 -8.07 -0.23 11.92
C SER A 28 -9.06 -1.06 12.76
N PRO A 29 -8.64 -2.22 13.27
CA PRO A 29 -9.30 -2.86 14.39
C PRO A 29 -9.32 -1.97 15.65
N PRO A 30 -10.09 -2.34 16.69
CA PRO A 30 -10.04 -1.69 17.99
C PRO A 30 -8.62 -1.71 18.58
N VAL A 31 -8.18 -0.58 19.13
CA VAL A 31 -6.83 -0.42 19.68
C VAL A 31 -6.82 0.47 20.93
N SER A 32 -5.79 0.29 21.75
CA SER A 32 -5.52 1.11 22.92
C SER A 32 -4.14 1.76 22.74
N VAL A 33 -4.07 3.09 22.84
CA VAL A 33 -2.85 3.85 22.56
C VAL A 33 -2.57 4.80 23.71
N ALA A 34 -1.45 4.59 24.41
CA ALA A 34 -1.02 5.40 25.55
C ALA A 34 -2.14 5.64 26.60
N GLY A 35 -2.92 4.60 26.91
CA GLY A 35 -4.03 4.65 27.87
C GLY A 35 -5.35 5.19 27.33
N LYS A 36 -5.41 5.57 26.04
CA LYS A 36 -6.66 5.95 25.36
C LYS A 36 -7.20 4.79 24.53
N GLU A 37 -8.46 4.45 24.77
CA GLU A 37 -9.18 3.42 24.02
C GLU A 37 -9.81 3.97 22.73
N TYR A 38 -9.70 3.19 21.66
CA TYR A 38 -10.39 3.39 20.38
C TYR A 38 -11.21 2.13 20.08
N PRO A 39 -12.39 1.96 20.71
CA PRO A 39 -13.16 0.72 20.65
C PRO A 39 -13.74 0.43 19.27
N LEU A 40 -13.83 1.44 18.39
CA LEU A 40 -14.28 1.32 17.00
C LEU A 40 -13.11 1.39 16.00
N GLY A 41 -11.88 1.29 16.51
CA GLY A 41 -10.66 1.51 15.73
C GLY A 41 -10.47 2.97 15.33
N ARG A 42 -9.57 3.20 14.37
CA ARG A 42 -9.26 4.51 13.82
C ARG A 42 -9.33 4.48 12.29
N ILE A 43 -9.96 5.49 11.70
CA ILE A 43 -9.98 5.68 10.23
C ILE A 43 -8.55 5.94 9.74
N LEU A 44 -8.17 5.32 8.63
CA LEU A 44 -6.89 5.49 7.96
C LEU A 44 -7.13 6.11 6.58
N ILE A 45 -6.54 7.27 6.33
CA ILE A 45 -6.68 7.99 5.05
C ILE A 45 -5.31 8.31 4.47
N GLY A 46 -5.12 8.05 3.18
CA GLY A 46 -3.87 8.38 2.51
C GLY A 46 -3.77 9.84 2.10
N SER A 47 -2.56 10.38 2.21
CA SER A 47 -2.21 11.78 2.03
C SER A 47 -0.79 11.91 1.45
N SER A 48 -0.32 13.15 1.34
CA SER A 48 1.04 13.54 0.97
C SER A 48 1.73 14.26 2.15
N PHE A 49 3.04 14.54 2.02
CA PHE A 49 3.76 15.28 3.05
C PHE A 49 3.28 16.75 3.11
N PRO A 50 3.22 17.39 4.31
CA PRO A 50 2.67 18.74 4.47
C PRO A 50 3.28 19.82 3.57
N THR A 51 4.56 19.70 3.23
CA THR A 51 5.29 20.66 2.38
C THR A 51 5.34 20.27 0.90
N SER A 52 4.80 19.11 0.54
CA SER A 52 4.75 18.67 -0.85
C SER A 52 3.51 19.23 -1.54
N ALA A 53 3.62 19.63 -2.80
CA ALA A 53 2.48 19.87 -3.68
C ALA A 53 1.79 18.56 -4.11
N GLY A 54 1.73 17.58 -3.19
CA GLY A 54 1.23 16.24 -3.42
C GLY A 54 -0.29 16.19 -3.35
N ARG A 55 -0.86 15.07 -3.82
CA ARG A 55 -2.30 14.87 -3.76
C ARG A 55 -2.74 14.71 -2.30
N ARG A 56 -3.98 15.08 -2.02
CA ARG A 56 -4.65 14.81 -0.74
C ARG A 56 -6.13 14.61 -1.01
N MET A 57 -6.78 13.82 -0.16
CA MET A 57 -8.24 13.77 -0.12
C MET A 57 -8.81 15.18 0.10
N THR A 58 -9.89 15.49 -0.61
CA THR A 58 -10.57 16.78 -0.52
C THR A 58 -10.86 17.16 0.93
N ARG A 59 -10.76 18.45 1.23
CA ARG A 59 -10.98 18.94 2.59
C ARG A 59 -12.38 18.59 3.08
N LEU A 60 -13.39 18.68 2.21
CA LEU A 60 -14.77 18.36 2.53
C LEU A 60 -14.93 16.94 3.09
N VAL A 61 -14.31 15.94 2.47
CA VAL A 61 -14.39 14.54 2.92
C VAL A 61 -13.59 14.35 4.21
N ARG A 62 -12.40 14.93 4.32
CA ARG A 62 -11.59 14.86 5.56
C ARG A 62 -12.33 15.48 6.75
N ASP A 63 -12.92 16.65 6.58
CA ASP A 63 -13.67 17.35 7.62
C ASP A 63 -14.93 16.54 7.99
N PHE A 64 -15.60 15.91 7.02
CA PHE A 64 -16.71 15.00 7.29
C PHE A 64 -16.29 13.79 8.15
N LEU A 65 -15.21 13.09 7.80
CA LEU A 65 -14.70 11.95 8.57
C LEU A 65 -14.27 12.36 9.98
N GLN A 66 -13.59 13.50 10.10
CA GLN A 66 -13.17 14.06 11.39
C GLN A 66 -14.38 14.40 12.28
N ALA A 67 -15.44 14.96 11.70
CA ALA A 67 -16.65 15.35 12.42
C ALA A 67 -17.43 14.17 13.02
N GLN A 68 -17.17 12.94 12.60
CA GLN A 68 -17.78 11.74 13.20
C GLN A 68 -17.20 11.42 14.59
N GLN A 69 -15.99 11.92 14.90
CA GLN A 69 -15.27 11.84 16.19
C GLN A 69 -14.87 10.45 16.68
N VAL A 70 -15.75 9.45 16.59
CA VAL A 70 -15.64 8.16 17.27
C VAL A 70 -14.54 7.23 16.71
N GLN A 71 -14.01 7.54 15.53
CA GLN A 71 -12.92 6.79 14.88
C GLN A 71 -11.70 7.68 14.54
N ALA A 72 -11.57 8.85 15.17
CA ALA A 72 -10.40 9.75 15.16
C ALA A 72 -9.36 9.49 14.05
N PRO A 73 -9.58 9.99 12.82
CA PRO A 73 -8.77 9.66 11.64
C PRO A 73 -7.25 9.85 11.80
N VAL A 74 -6.49 9.05 11.05
CA VAL A 74 -5.02 9.10 10.92
C VAL A 74 -4.66 9.27 9.46
N GLU A 75 -3.81 10.25 9.15
CA GLU A 75 -3.27 10.41 7.80
C GLU A 75 -2.00 9.58 7.60
N LEU A 76 -2.00 8.78 6.55
CA LEU A 76 -0.88 7.97 6.08
C LEU A 76 -0.25 8.59 4.84
N PHE A 77 1.00 8.27 4.55
CA PHE A 77 1.66 8.69 3.32
C PHE A 77 1.38 7.68 2.21
N SER A 78 0.45 8.00 1.31
CA SER A 78 0.08 7.14 0.18
C SER A 78 0.40 7.75 -1.18
N ASP A 79 0.70 9.06 -1.23
CA ASP A 79 0.90 9.78 -2.50
C ASP A 79 2.10 9.24 -3.31
N TRP A 80 2.98 8.42 -2.73
CA TRP A 80 4.03 7.71 -3.47
C TRP A 80 3.49 6.67 -4.45
N LEU A 81 2.25 6.20 -4.31
CA LEU A 81 1.58 5.25 -5.22
C LEU A 81 0.88 5.98 -6.37
N ALA A 82 0.83 5.37 -7.55
CA ALA A 82 0.15 5.96 -8.72
C ALA A 82 -1.35 6.15 -8.47
N LEU A 83 -2.03 5.16 -7.88
CA LEU A 83 -3.42 5.31 -7.44
C LEU A 83 -3.52 6.13 -6.14
N GLY A 84 -2.54 6.00 -5.24
CA GLY A 84 -2.51 6.73 -3.98
C GLY A 84 -3.41 6.16 -2.88
N ASN A 85 -3.81 4.89 -2.98
CA ASN A 85 -4.72 4.25 -2.03
C ASN A 85 -3.97 3.48 -0.93
N VAL A 86 -4.41 3.62 0.33
CA VAL A 86 -3.82 2.92 1.48
C VAL A 86 -3.98 1.40 1.41
N ASN A 87 -5.08 0.90 0.83
CA ASN A 87 -5.33 -0.54 0.69
C ASN A 87 -4.33 -1.26 -0.23
N GLN A 88 -3.45 -0.52 -0.92
CA GLN A 88 -2.36 -1.10 -1.71
C GLN A 88 -1.10 -1.37 -0.88
N PHE A 89 -1.05 -1.05 0.40
CA PHE A 89 0.16 -1.39 1.17
C PHE A 89 -0.10 -1.85 2.59
N VAL A 90 -1.32 -1.69 3.11
CA VAL A 90 -1.70 -2.16 4.44
C VAL A 90 -3.09 -2.79 4.43
N THR A 91 -3.24 -3.88 5.17
CA THR A 91 -4.54 -4.46 5.55
C THR A 91 -4.46 -5.06 6.96
N PHE A 92 -5.59 -5.54 7.48
CA PHE A 92 -5.67 -6.23 8.77
C PHE A 92 -6.38 -7.56 8.63
N VAL A 93 -5.87 -8.57 9.34
CA VAL A 93 -6.50 -9.90 9.40
C VAL A 93 -6.72 -10.34 10.85
N PRO A 94 -7.80 -11.07 11.15
CA PRO A 94 -8.06 -11.55 12.50
C PRO A 94 -7.08 -12.66 12.91
N THR A 95 -6.80 -12.73 14.20
CA THR A 95 -6.03 -13.82 14.82
C THR A 95 -6.73 -14.34 16.07
N SER A 96 -6.35 -15.54 16.50
CA SER A 96 -6.91 -16.18 17.70
C SER A 96 -6.20 -15.79 19.00
N ASP A 97 -5.05 -15.13 18.92
CA ASP A 97 -4.25 -14.72 20.07
C ASP A 97 -4.81 -13.48 20.77
N LYS A 98 -4.12 -13.02 21.82
CA LYS A 98 -4.59 -11.91 22.67
C LYS A 98 -4.81 -10.61 21.90
N LYS A 99 -3.99 -10.32 20.88
CA LYS A 99 -4.12 -9.09 20.07
C LYS A 99 -5.33 -9.12 19.13
N ARG A 100 -5.80 -10.32 18.76
CA ARG A 100 -6.97 -10.55 17.89
C ARG A 100 -6.82 -10.12 16.44
N PHE A 101 -5.73 -9.47 16.07
CA PHE A 101 -5.41 -9.15 14.68
C PHE A 101 -3.91 -9.14 14.40
N ARG A 102 -3.58 -9.10 13.10
CA ARG A 102 -2.26 -8.72 12.57
C ARG A 102 -2.44 -7.68 11.49
N MET A 103 -1.51 -6.74 11.45
CA MET A 103 -1.35 -5.81 10.34
C MET A 103 -0.49 -6.48 9.28
N LEU A 104 -1.00 -6.59 8.05
CA LEU A 104 -0.22 -7.05 6.92
C LEU A 104 0.30 -5.83 6.18
N LEU A 105 1.60 -5.80 5.89
CA LEU A 105 2.26 -4.67 5.24
C LEU A 105 3.00 -5.16 3.99
N ALA A 106 2.80 -4.50 2.86
CA ALA A 106 3.58 -4.79 1.65
C ALA A 106 5.08 -4.57 1.93
N SER A 107 5.96 -5.43 1.41
CA SER A 107 7.39 -5.36 1.71
C SER A 107 8.26 -5.78 0.53
N PRO A 108 8.84 -4.80 -0.21
CA PRO A 108 9.92 -5.05 -1.15
C PRO A 108 11.12 -5.77 -0.55
N ALA A 109 11.53 -5.41 0.67
CA ALA A 109 12.64 -6.06 1.35
C ALA A 109 12.38 -7.56 1.55
N ALA A 110 11.17 -7.95 1.96
CA ALA A 110 10.79 -9.35 2.11
C ALA A 110 10.85 -10.10 0.76
N CYS A 111 10.41 -9.47 -0.34
CA CYS A 111 10.47 -10.08 -1.66
C CYS A 111 11.90 -10.27 -2.17
N TYR A 112 12.77 -9.26 -2.03
CA TYR A 112 14.18 -9.39 -2.40
C TYR A 112 14.91 -10.45 -1.55
N ARG A 113 14.59 -10.56 -0.26
CA ARG A 113 15.14 -11.62 0.60
C ARG A 113 14.72 -13.00 0.09
N LEU A 114 13.43 -13.22 -0.15
CA LEU A 114 12.90 -14.47 -0.70
C LEU A 114 13.58 -14.82 -2.04
N PHE A 115 13.70 -13.86 -2.96
CA PHE A 115 14.32 -14.10 -4.27
C PHE A 115 15.81 -14.44 -4.15
N ARG A 116 16.55 -13.80 -3.25
CA ARG A 116 17.97 -14.13 -2.99
C ARG A 116 18.13 -15.52 -2.38
N GLU A 117 17.23 -15.92 -1.47
CA GLU A 117 17.20 -17.28 -0.92
C GLU A 117 16.97 -18.31 -2.03
N LYS A 118 15.95 -18.10 -2.88
CA LYS A 118 15.67 -18.99 -4.02
C LYS A 118 16.79 -19.02 -5.05
N GLN A 119 17.48 -17.91 -5.29
CA GLN A 119 18.68 -17.91 -6.13
C GLN A 119 19.80 -18.79 -5.54
N LYS A 120 20.05 -18.70 -4.23
CA LYS A 120 21.06 -19.52 -3.52
C LYS A 120 20.70 -21.01 -3.53
N GLU A 121 19.42 -21.34 -3.50
CA GLU A 121 18.89 -22.72 -3.64
C GLU A 121 18.97 -23.25 -5.10
N GLY A 122 19.56 -22.50 -6.04
CA GLY A 122 19.67 -22.92 -7.45
C GLY A 122 18.43 -22.63 -8.30
N GLN A 123 17.43 -21.93 -7.76
CA GLN A 123 16.18 -21.62 -8.46
C GLN A 123 16.19 -20.25 -9.16
N GLY A 124 17.36 -19.68 -9.42
CA GLY A 124 17.49 -18.35 -10.06
C GLY A 124 16.83 -18.24 -11.45
N GLU A 125 16.68 -19.35 -12.17
CA GLU A 125 15.99 -19.39 -13.47
C GLU A 125 14.48 -19.61 -13.39
N ALA A 126 13.92 -19.72 -12.17
CA ALA A 126 12.47 -19.78 -11.97
C ALA A 126 11.80 -18.57 -12.61
N THR A 127 10.79 -18.84 -13.43
CA THR A 127 10.15 -17.86 -14.30
C THR A 127 8.92 -17.26 -13.64
N MET A 128 8.86 -15.93 -13.57
CA MET A 128 7.67 -15.20 -13.16
C MET A 128 6.66 -15.12 -14.31
N PHE A 129 5.38 -14.93 -13.97
CA PHE A 129 4.28 -14.76 -14.93
C PHE A 129 4.03 -15.97 -15.86
N LYS A 130 4.40 -17.18 -15.42
CA LYS A 130 4.06 -18.43 -16.13
C LYS A 130 2.54 -18.52 -16.33
N GLY A 131 2.11 -18.93 -17.52
CA GLY A 131 0.69 -19.04 -17.88
C GLY A 131 0.02 -17.72 -18.32
N LYS A 132 0.73 -16.58 -18.27
CA LYS A 132 0.25 -15.32 -18.87
C LYS A 132 0.81 -15.17 -20.28
N GLY A 133 -0.07 -14.84 -21.24
CA GLY A 133 0.34 -14.48 -22.59
C GLY A 133 1.28 -13.26 -22.58
N THR A 134 2.13 -13.17 -23.60
CA THR A 134 3.22 -12.18 -23.75
C THR A 134 2.80 -10.71 -23.63
N ALA A 135 1.50 -10.41 -23.75
CA ALA A 135 0.91 -9.07 -23.64
C ALA A 135 0.85 -8.51 -22.21
N LEU A 136 0.81 -9.34 -21.16
CA LEU A 136 0.63 -8.86 -19.77
C LEU A 136 1.93 -8.44 -19.08
N VAL A 137 3.07 -8.97 -19.52
CA VAL A 137 4.39 -8.67 -18.92
C VAL A 137 4.90 -7.29 -19.36
N ALA A 138 4.31 -6.73 -20.42
CA ALA A 138 4.74 -5.50 -21.08
C ALA A 138 3.79 -4.31 -20.86
N ALA A 139 2.93 -4.33 -19.83
CA ALA A 139 2.06 -3.18 -19.53
C ALA A 139 2.87 -2.03 -18.89
N GLY A 140 3.59 -1.32 -19.76
CA GLY A 140 4.09 0.04 -19.57
C GLY A 140 3.87 0.79 -20.91
N PRO A 141 3.60 2.11 -20.90
CA PRO A 141 3.36 2.85 -22.14
C PRO A 141 4.62 2.84 -23.01
N GLY A 142 4.62 2.06 -24.11
CA GLY A 142 5.74 1.91 -25.03
C GLY A 142 6.15 0.47 -25.37
N ALA A 143 5.45 -0.55 -24.88
CA ALA A 143 5.78 -1.94 -25.21
C ALA A 143 5.38 -2.31 -26.65
N THR A 144 6.38 -2.41 -27.52
CA THR A 144 6.28 -3.04 -28.83
C THR A 144 5.97 -4.54 -28.68
N ARG A 145 5.18 -5.09 -29.62
CA ARG A 145 4.95 -6.54 -29.79
C ARG A 145 6.26 -7.23 -30.18
N GLY A 146 7.14 -7.43 -29.22
CA GLY A 146 8.35 -8.23 -29.31
C GLY A 146 8.32 -9.33 -28.27
N HIS A 147 9.05 -10.43 -28.50
CA HIS A 147 9.18 -11.53 -27.56
C HIS A 147 9.61 -10.99 -26.19
N THR A 148 8.69 -10.94 -25.22
CA THR A 148 9.04 -10.54 -23.86
C THR A 148 10.01 -11.57 -23.33
N LYS A 149 11.28 -11.16 -23.14
CA LYS A 149 12.32 -12.00 -22.57
C LYS A 149 11.81 -12.54 -21.24
N ARG A 150 11.75 -13.87 -21.10
CA ARG A 150 11.41 -14.62 -19.87
C ARG A 150 11.90 -13.86 -18.63
N VAL A 151 10.99 -13.41 -17.76
CA VAL A 151 11.35 -12.74 -16.50
C VAL A 151 11.70 -13.83 -15.48
N THR A 152 12.94 -13.87 -15.02
CA THR A 152 13.42 -14.85 -14.03
C THR A 152 13.86 -14.15 -12.75
N ILE A 153 13.98 -14.90 -11.65
CA ILE A 153 14.53 -14.39 -10.38
C ILE A 153 15.89 -13.71 -10.60
N ASN A 154 16.80 -14.36 -11.34
CA ASN A 154 18.12 -13.80 -11.70
C ASN A 154 18.00 -12.43 -12.38
N LYS A 155 17.07 -12.27 -13.33
CA LYS A 155 16.88 -10.98 -14.03
C LYS A 155 16.28 -9.89 -13.14
N VAL A 156 15.41 -10.25 -12.21
CA VAL A 156 14.87 -9.29 -11.24
C VAL A 156 15.95 -8.82 -10.28
N LEU A 157 16.76 -9.75 -9.75
CA LEU A 157 17.84 -9.45 -8.82
C LEU A 157 18.98 -8.66 -9.47
N ALA A 158 19.24 -8.87 -10.76
CA ALA A 158 20.27 -8.15 -11.53
C ALA A 158 19.78 -6.79 -12.08
N ASN A 159 18.55 -6.37 -11.82
CA ASN A 159 18.02 -5.10 -12.30
C ASN A 159 18.19 -4.00 -11.25
N ASP A 160 19.28 -3.23 -11.37
CA ASP A 160 19.62 -2.16 -10.43
C ASP A 160 18.58 -1.04 -10.37
N VAL A 161 17.96 -0.69 -11.50
CA VAL A 161 16.90 0.33 -11.55
C VAL A 161 15.68 -0.12 -10.74
N LEU A 162 15.26 -1.38 -10.92
CA LEU A 162 14.17 -1.96 -10.15
C LEU A 162 14.52 -2.05 -8.65
N ALA A 163 15.77 -2.37 -8.32
CA ALA A 163 16.24 -2.38 -6.93
C ALA A 163 16.19 -0.98 -6.29
N GLN A 164 16.62 0.06 -7.02
CA GLN A 164 16.55 1.45 -6.56
C GLN A 164 15.10 1.90 -6.35
N HIS A 165 14.19 1.60 -7.29
CA HIS A 165 12.76 1.87 -7.15
C HIS A 165 12.20 1.24 -5.86
N ASN A 166 12.52 -0.03 -5.62
CA ASN A 166 11.99 -0.76 -4.48
C ASN A 166 12.63 -0.35 -3.15
N HIS A 167 13.88 0.12 -3.16
CA HIS A 167 14.50 0.73 -1.98
C HIS A 167 13.77 2.02 -1.57
N TYR A 168 13.43 2.88 -2.54
CA TYR A 168 12.60 4.06 -2.30
C TYR A 168 11.22 3.66 -1.76
N VAL A 169 10.53 2.71 -2.40
CA VAL A 169 9.21 2.25 -1.96
C VAL A 169 9.25 1.66 -0.55
N GLN A 170 10.28 0.88 -0.21
CA GLN A 170 10.45 0.36 1.15
C GLN A 170 10.54 1.50 2.17
N ARG A 171 11.28 2.57 1.89
CA ARG A 171 11.33 3.74 2.77
C ARG A 171 9.97 4.44 2.94
N CYS A 172 9.17 4.51 1.88
CA CYS A 172 7.79 5.03 1.98
C CYS A 172 6.91 4.16 2.87
N ILE A 173 7.05 2.84 2.77
CA ILE A 173 6.32 1.87 3.60
C ILE A 173 6.79 1.94 5.05
N ASP A 174 8.10 2.00 5.29
CA ASP A 174 8.69 2.09 6.64
C ASP A 174 8.22 3.36 7.37
N TRP A 175 8.13 4.48 6.64
CA TRP A 175 7.55 5.72 7.19
C TRP A 175 6.12 5.51 7.69
N ASN A 176 5.30 4.79 6.93
CA ASN A 176 3.94 4.46 7.34
C ASN A 176 3.92 3.44 8.48
N ARG A 177 4.84 2.48 8.51
CA ARG A 177 5.00 1.53 9.63
C ARG A 177 5.18 2.28 10.94
N ASP A 178 6.03 3.31 10.95
CA ASP A 178 6.29 4.13 12.13
C ASP A 178 5.06 4.95 12.57
N ILE A 179 4.33 5.53 11.60
CA ILE A 179 3.05 6.20 11.90
C ILE A 179 2.06 5.20 12.50
N LEU A 180 1.84 4.05 11.86
CA LEU A 180 0.87 3.06 12.30
C LEU A 180 1.21 2.50 13.67
N LYS A 181 2.47 2.19 13.94
CA LYS A 181 2.92 1.75 15.28
C LYS A 181 2.61 2.78 16.35
N ARG A 182 2.91 4.06 16.09
CA ARG A 182 2.65 5.15 17.04
C ARG A 182 1.15 5.40 17.23
N GLU A 183 0.39 5.49 16.15
CA GLU A 183 -1.01 5.92 16.15
C GLU A 183 -1.99 4.81 16.52
N LEU A 184 -1.57 3.55 16.44
CA LEU A 184 -2.38 2.35 16.74
C LEU A 184 -1.79 1.51 17.88
N GLY A 185 -0.66 1.90 18.48
CA GLY A 185 -0.04 1.14 19.57
C GLY A 185 0.40 -0.26 19.16
N LEU A 186 1.00 -0.39 17.98
CA LEU A 186 1.46 -1.68 17.45
C LEU A 186 2.93 -1.94 17.79
N LEU A 187 3.22 -3.21 18.07
CA LEU A 187 4.57 -3.74 18.19
C LEU A 187 4.98 -4.44 16.89
N GLU A 188 6.28 -4.73 16.72
CA GLU A 188 6.76 -5.45 15.54
C GLU A 188 6.12 -6.85 15.40
N GLU A 189 5.80 -7.51 16.52
CA GLU A 189 5.09 -8.80 16.54
C GLU A 189 3.64 -8.74 16.05
N ASP A 190 3.05 -7.54 16.00
CA ASP A 190 1.72 -7.31 15.46
C ASP A 190 1.72 -7.18 13.93
N ILE A 191 2.89 -7.15 13.29
CA ILE A 191 3.07 -6.82 11.88
C ILE A 191 3.66 -8.01 11.12
N ILE A 192 3.05 -8.33 9.97
CA ILE A 192 3.55 -9.34 9.04
C ILE A 192 3.87 -8.67 7.71
N ASP A 193 5.14 -8.76 7.32
CA ASP A 193 5.62 -8.27 6.03
C ASP A 193 5.30 -9.26 4.91
N LEU A 194 4.48 -8.85 3.94
CA LEU A 194 4.16 -9.63 2.76
C LEU A 194 5.08 -9.27 1.58
N PRO A 195 5.72 -10.24 0.91
CA PRO A 195 6.53 -9.99 -0.28
C PRO A 195 5.75 -9.25 -1.38
N ALA A 196 6.16 -8.03 -1.67
CA ALA A 196 5.60 -7.22 -2.76
C ALA A 196 6.73 -6.62 -3.59
N LEU A 197 6.51 -6.33 -4.87
CA LEU A 197 7.43 -5.53 -5.68
C LEU A 197 6.67 -4.46 -6.43
N PHE A 198 7.34 -3.34 -6.66
CA PHE A 198 6.82 -2.20 -7.39
C PHE A 198 7.80 -1.76 -8.48
N LYS A 199 7.30 -0.99 -9.43
CA LYS A 199 8.11 -0.18 -10.36
C LYS A 199 7.59 1.25 -10.31
N LEU A 200 8.47 2.23 -10.50
CA LEU A 200 8.02 3.61 -10.65
C LEU A 200 7.57 3.86 -12.09
N ASP A 201 6.48 4.60 -12.25
CA ASP A 201 6.01 5.12 -13.53
C ASP A 201 6.80 6.38 -13.94
N LYS A 202 6.39 7.02 -15.04
CA LYS A 202 7.07 8.21 -15.58
C LYS A 202 6.97 9.43 -14.66
N GLN A 203 6.03 9.42 -13.72
CA GLN A 203 5.80 10.45 -12.73
C GLN A 203 6.51 10.15 -11.40
N GLY A 204 7.30 9.07 -11.34
CA GLY A 204 7.98 8.63 -10.13
C GLY A 204 7.03 8.00 -9.10
N LYS A 205 5.81 7.63 -9.49
CA LYS A 205 4.82 6.99 -8.62
C LYS A 205 4.88 5.48 -8.76
N ALA A 206 4.72 4.75 -7.66
CA ALA A 206 4.82 3.31 -7.65
C ALA A 206 3.56 2.63 -8.20
N VAL A 207 3.75 1.62 -9.04
CA VAL A 207 2.73 0.65 -9.47
C VAL A 207 3.20 -0.77 -9.14
N PRO A 208 2.30 -1.71 -8.81
CA PRO A 208 2.67 -3.09 -8.53
C PRO A 208 3.40 -3.73 -9.73
N TYR A 209 4.52 -4.42 -9.46
CA TYR A 209 5.28 -5.16 -10.47
C TYR A 209 4.62 -6.51 -10.80
N PHE A 210 3.99 -7.12 -9.80
CA PHE A 210 3.08 -8.26 -9.91
C PHE A 210 1.83 -7.96 -9.05
N PRO A 211 0.73 -8.74 -9.17
CA PRO A 211 -0.49 -8.48 -8.39
C PRO A 211 -0.17 -8.35 -6.90
N ASN A 212 -0.62 -7.25 -6.31
CA ASN A 212 -0.41 -6.99 -4.90
C ASN A 212 -1.25 -7.96 -4.07
N THR A 213 -0.65 -8.53 -3.02
CA THR A 213 -1.27 -9.58 -2.19
C THR A 213 -1.53 -9.14 -0.76
N VAL A 214 -1.23 -7.87 -0.44
CA VAL A 214 -1.75 -7.23 0.77
C VAL A 214 -3.26 -7.14 0.68
#